data_AF-A0AA42IA71-F1
#
_entry.id   AF-A0AA42IA71-F1
#
_cell.length_a   1.000
_cell.length_b   1.000
_cell.length_c   1.000
_cell.angle_alpha   90.00
_cell.angle_beta   90.00
_cell.angle_gamma   90.00
#
_symmetry.space_group_name_H-M   'P 1'
#
loop_
_entity.id
_entity.type
_entity.pdbx_description
1 polymer ?
#
loop_
_entity_poly.entity_id
_entity_poly.type
_entity_poly.pdbx_seq_one_letter_code
_entity_poly.pdbx_strand_id
1 'polypeptide(L)'
;MQEQDKKKRIGKIPYMAFFVGLLLMLVLLIYSYTTVYAGGWGDLSRNIMLGLTLLAFAVYCLFFFICSVYLWLVYQKQPNLDLSLTNWAMGLHGLAVGLILLFFAGS
;
A
#
# COMPACT_ATOMS: atom_id res chain seq x y z
N MET A 1 30.09 -11.31 23.99
CA MET A 1 28.84 -11.37 23.20
C MET A 1 28.32 -9.94 23.10
N GLN A 2 29.01 -9.12 22.33
CA GLN A 2 28.88 -7.67 22.29
C GLN A 2 28.51 -7.25 20.86
N GLU A 3 27.65 -6.25 20.78
CA GLU A 3 27.28 -5.51 19.56
C GLU A 3 26.75 -6.35 18.40
N GLN A 4 25.46 -6.70 18.49
CA GLN A 4 24.66 -6.54 17.28
C GLN A 4 24.64 -5.05 16.95
N ASP A 5 25.62 -4.63 16.16
CA ASP A 5 25.66 -3.36 15.45
C ASP A 5 24.22 -2.95 15.12
N LYS A 6 23.78 -1.81 15.67
CA LYS A 6 22.51 -1.19 15.30
C LYS A 6 22.59 -0.78 13.83
N LYS A 7 22.46 -1.75 12.91
CA LYS A 7 22.32 -1.47 11.48
C LYS A 7 21.16 -0.52 11.33
N LYS A 8 21.42 0.64 10.75
CA LYS A 8 20.41 1.67 10.56
C LYS A 8 19.36 1.11 9.59
N ARG A 9 18.14 0.91 10.10
CA ARG A 9 17.02 0.36 9.32
C ARG A 9 16.48 1.42 8.36
N ILE A 10 16.53 1.12 7.07
CA ILE A 10 16.00 1.96 6.00
C ILE A 10 14.69 1.36 5.49
N GLY A 11 13.72 2.21 5.14
CA GLY A 11 12.41 1.77 4.67
C GLY A 11 11.32 1.70 5.74
N LYS A 12 11.56 2.20 6.95
CA LYS A 12 10.51 2.29 8.00
C LYS A 12 9.30 3.12 7.55
N ILE A 13 9.54 4.22 6.84
CA ILE A 13 8.49 5.11 6.33
C ILE A 13 7.60 4.38 5.32
N PRO A 14 8.10 3.85 4.19
CA PRO A 14 7.25 3.15 3.22
C PRO A 14 6.57 1.90 3.82
N TYR A 15 7.22 1.24 4.78
CA TYR A 15 6.62 0.12 5.50
C TYR A 15 5.43 0.55 6.38
N MET A 16 5.57 1.58 7.21
CA MET A 16 4.46 2.09 8.03
C MET A 16 3.35 2.71 7.18
N ALA A 17 3.72 3.39 6.09
CA ALA A 17 2.78 3.97 5.14
C ALA A 17 1.80 2.92 4.58
N PHE A 18 2.26 1.69 4.33
CA PHE A 18 1.38 0.59 3.90
C PHE A 18 0.22 0.36 4.89
N PHE A 19 0.52 0.19 6.17
CA PHE A 19 -0.51 -0.09 7.18
C PHE A 19 -1.45 1.08 7.41
N VAL A 20 -0.93 2.32 7.37
CA VAL A 20 -1.76 3.53 7.47
C VAL A 20 -2.69 3.64 6.26
N GLY A 21 -2.16 3.44 5.06
CA GLY A 21 -2.97 3.43 3.83
C GLY A 21 -4.03 2.34 3.85
N LEU A 22 -3.68 1.13 4.27
CA LEU A 22 -4.60 -0.01 4.37
C LEU A 22 -5.73 0.29 5.36
N LEU A 23 -5.41 0.86 6.53
CA LEU A 23 -6.41 1.22 7.53
C LEU A 23 -7.37 2.28 7.01
N LEU A 24 -6.87 3.33 6.34
CA LEU A 24 -7.71 4.36 5.73
C LEU A 24 -8.62 3.77 4.63
N MET A 25 -8.07 2.89 3.79
CA MET A 25 -8.82 2.20 2.75
C MET A 25 -9.93 1.35 3.35
N LEU A 26 -9.66 0.57 4.41
CA LEU A 26 -10.68 -0.22 5.11
C LEU A 26 -11.80 0.66 5.70
N VAL A 27 -11.44 1.78 6.33
CA VAL A 27 -12.44 2.72 6.88
C VAL A 27 -13.33 3.28 5.78
N LEU A 28 -12.75 3.68 4.65
CA LEU A 28 -13.50 4.18 3.48
C LEU A 28 -14.40 3.10 2.87
N LEU A 29 -13.92 1.87 2.79
CA LEU A 29 -14.73 0.74 2.32
C LEU A 29 -15.90 0.48 3.25
N ILE A 30 -15.67 0.40 4.56
CA ILE A 30 -16.74 0.21 5.56
C ILE A 30 -17.75 1.35 5.45
N TYR A 31 -17.28 2.59 5.36
CA TYR A 31 -18.15 3.76 5.18
C TYR A 31 -19.00 3.63 3.90
N SER A 32 -18.40 3.26 2.78
CA SER A 32 -19.14 3.04 1.53
C SER A 32 -20.16 1.90 1.65
N TYR A 33 -19.88 0.86 2.41
CA TYR A 33 -20.83 -0.25 2.62
C TYR A 33 -21.96 0.06 3.60
N THR A 34 -21.70 0.87 4.64
CA THR A 34 -22.70 1.22 5.66
C THR A 34 -23.53 2.45 5.29
N THR A 35 -23.09 3.24 4.30
CA THR A 35 -23.85 4.38 3.81
C THR A 35 -25.06 3.91 3.03
N VAL A 36 -26.24 4.38 3.44
CA VAL A 36 -27.50 4.09 2.75
C VAL A 36 -27.59 4.99 1.51
N TYR A 37 -27.37 4.40 0.33
CA TYR A 37 -27.64 5.10 -0.93
C TYR A 37 -29.12 4.93 -1.29
N ALA A 38 -29.92 5.98 -1.06
CA ALA A 38 -31.36 5.97 -1.38
C ALA A 38 -31.63 6.37 -2.84
N GLY A 39 -32.53 5.65 -3.52
CA GLY A 39 -32.96 5.92 -4.90
C GLY A 39 -32.39 4.94 -5.94
N GLY A 40 -32.91 4.97 -7.18
CA GLY A 40 -32.59 4.01 -8.25
C GLY A 40 -31.13 3.98 -8.74
N TRP A 41 -30.31 4.94 -8.29
CA TRP A 41 -28.88 5.05 -8.64
C TRP A 41 -27.95 4.61 -7.51
N GLY A 42 -28.48 4.11 -6.39
CA GLY A 42 -27.68 3.84 -5.19
C GLY A 42 -26.61 2.77 -5.36
N ASP A 43 -26.91 1.69 -6.08
CA ASP A 43 -25.92 0.65 -6.36
C ASP A 43 -24.83 1.13 -7.32
N LEU A 44 -25.18 1.99 -8.29
CA LEU A 44 -24.21 2.56 -9.24
C LEU A 44 -23.23 3.49 -8.51
N SER A 45 -23.74 4.40 -7.68
CA SER A 45 -22.89 5.33 -6.94
C SER A 45 -21.97 4.62 -5.96
N ARG A 46 -22.45 3.55 -5.30
CA ARG A 46 -21.61 2.68 -4.46
C ARG A 46 -20.48 2.03 -5.25
N ASN A 47 -20.79 1.44 -6.40
CA ASN A 47 -19.78 0.75 -7.23
C ASN A 47 -18.73 1.72 -7.77
N ILE A 48 -19.13 2.92 -8.19
CA ILE A 48 -18.19 3.98 -8.61
C ILE A 48 -17.28 4.39 -7.44
N MET A 49 -17.84 4.60 -6.24
CA MET A 49 -17.07 4.99 -5.07
C MET A 49 -16.07 3.91 -4.63
N LEU A 50 -16.47 2.64 -4.68
CA LEU A 50 -15.58 1.50 -4.45
C LEU A 50 -14.43 1.47 -5.47
N GLY A 51 -14.76 1.58 -6.76
CA GLY A 51 -13.78 1.60 -7.85
C GLY A 51 -12.77 2.74 -7.69
N LEU A 52 -13.23 3.97 -7.44
CA LEU A 52 -12.36 5.13 -7.23
C LEU A 52 -11.47 4.97 -5.98
N THR A 53 -12.01 4.41 -4.90
CA THR A 53 -11.24 4.17 -3.66
C THR A 53 -10.14 3.14 -3.89
N LEU A 54 -10.46 2.04 -4.57
CA LEU A 54 -9.47 1.01 -4.94
C LEU A 54 -8.41 1.57 -5.87
N LEU A 55 -8.81 2.37 -6.87
CA LEU A 55 -7.87 3.00 -7.80
C LEU A 55 -6.94 3.99 -7.08
N ALA A 56 -7.47 4.84 -6.21
CA ALA A 56 -6.68 5.77 -5.41
C ALA A 56 -5.68 5.05 -4.51
N PHE A 57 -6.11 3.95 -3.87
CA PHE A 57 -5.25 3.11 -3.05
C PHE A 57 -4.16 2.40 -3.89
N ALA A 58 -4.49 1.93 -5.09
CA ALA A 58 -3.51 1.34 -6.00
C ALA A 58 -2.44 2.36 -6.43
N VAL A 59 -2.83 3.59 -6.79
CA VAL A 59 -1.88 4.66 -7.13
C VAL A 59 -0.99 5.01 -5.92
N TYR A 60 -1.56 5.08 -4.72
CA TYR A 60 -0.82 5.28 -3.49
C TYR A 60 0.22 4.18 -3.24
N CYS A 61 -0.18 2.91 -3.36
CA CYS A 61 0.74 1.78 -3.21
C CYS A 61 1.82 1.77 -4.30
N LEU A 62 1.47 2.09 -5.55
CA LEU A 62 2.44 2.18 -6.65
C LEU A 62 3.51 3.24 -6.36
N PHE A 63 3.12 4.40 -5.84
CA PHE A 63 4.07 5.45 -5.45
C PHE A 63 5.05 4.95 -4.38
N PHE A 64 4.56 4.36 -3.30
CA PHE A 64 5.43 3.83 -2.24
C PHE A 64 6.24 2.60 -2.66
N PHE A 65 5.74 1.80 -3.59
CA PHE A 65 6.49 0.73 -4.24
C PHE A 65 7.71 1.30 -4.97
N ILE A 66 7.52 2.31 -5.82
CA ILE A 66 8.61 2.99 -6.55
C ILE A 66 9.61 3.61 -5.56
N CYS A 67 9.15 4.29 -4.50
CA CYS A 67 10.03 4.82 -3.47
C CYS A 67 10.86 3.72 -2.78
N SER A 68 10.26 2.55 -2.52
CA SER A 68 10.94 1.42 -1.89
C SER A 68 11.96 0.79 -2.83
N VAL A 69 11.65 0.65 -4.13
CA VAL A 69 12.60 0.21 -5.16
C VAL A 69 13.78 1.18 -5.26
N TYR A 70 13.51 2.49 -5.24
CA TYR A 70 14.56 3.51 -5.27
C TYR A 70 15.47 3.42 -4.04
N LEU A 71 14.90 3.34 -2.83
CA LEU A 71 15.67 3.16 -1.59
C LEU A 71 16.52 1.89 -1.65
N TRP A 72 15.95 0.79 -2.14
CA TRP A 72 16.66 -0.47 -2.30
C TRP A 72 17.85 -0.31 -3.26
N LEU A 73 17.65 0.28 -4.45
CA LEU A 73 18.71 0.49 -5.45
C LEU A 73 19.86 1.35 -4.94
N VAL A 74 19.56 2.40 -4.17
CA VAL A 74 20.55 3.34 -3.63
C VAL A 74 21.37 2.69 -2.51
N TYR A 75 20.72 1.92 -1.64
CA TYR A 75 21.35 1.46 -0.40
C TYR A 75 21.77 -0.02 -0.40
N GLN A 76 21.42 -0.82 -1.43
CA GLN A 76 21.75 -2.25 -1.51
C GLN A 76 23.24 -2.58 -1.41
N LYS A 77 24.11 -1.65 -1.82
CA LYS A 77 25.58 -1.84 -1.78
C LYS A 77 26.20 -1.48 -0.43
N GLN A 78 25.42 -0.99 0.54
CA GLN A 78 25.93 -0.56 1.83
C GLN A 78 25.77 -1.66 2.90
N PRO A 79 26.85 -2.34 3.33
CA PRO A 79 26.77 -3.48 4.25
C PRO A 79 26.28 -3.10 5.66
N ASN A 80 26.36 -1.82 6.02
CA ASN A 80 26.00 -1.29 7.33
C ASN A 80 24.50 -0.91 7.46
N LEU A 81 23.73 -1.01 6.38
CA LEU A 81 22.31 -0.70 6.36
C LEU A 81 21.47 -1.97 6.35
N ASP A 82 20.36 -1.95 7.10
CA ASP A 82 19.36 -3.01 7.07
C ASP A 82 18.20 -2.59 6.16
N LEU A 83 18.07 -3.30 5.04
CA LEU A 83 17.05 -3.08 4.01
C LEU A 83 15.86 -4.03 4.13
N SER A 84 15.79 -4.86 5.17
CA SER A 84 14.69 -5.80 5.38
C SER A 84 13.32 -5.10 5.28
N LEU A 85 13.16 -3.95 5.93
CA LEU A 85 11.91 -3.17 5.87
C LEU A 85 11.60 -2.62 4.48
N THR A 86 12.63 -2.26 3.71
CA THR A 86 12.46 -1.80 2.32
C THR A 86 11.97 -2.95 1.44
N ASN A 87 12.53 -4.16 1.62
CA ASN A 87 12.09 -5.36 0.92
C ASN A 87 10.65 -5.74 1.25
N TRP A 88 10.29 -5.70 2.54
CA TRP A 88 8.90 -5.92 2.96
C TRP A 88 7.95 -4.88 2.38
N ALA A 89 8.33 -3.60 2.40
CA ALA A 89 7.52 -2.55 1.81
C ALA A 89 7.32 -2.75 0.29
N MET A 90 8.36 -3.09 -0.45
CA MET A 90 8.25 -3.44 -1.88
C MET A 90 7.27 -4.60 -2.08
N GLY A 91 7.40 -5.69 -1.30
CA GLY A 91 6.52 -6.85 -1.40
C GLY A 91 5.05 -6.50 -1.12
N LEU A 92 4.79 -5.78 -0.02
CA LEU A 92 3.43 -5.42 0.40
C LEU A 92 2.75 -4.47 -0.59
N HIS A 93 3.41 -3.39 -0.98
CA HIS A 93 2.86 -2.43 -1.94
C HIS A 93 2.69 -3.06 -3.33
N GLY A 94 3.68 -3.84 -3.79
CA GLY A 94 3.61 -4.52 -5.08
C GLY A 94 2.48 -5.57 -5.14
N LEU A 95 2.31 -6.35 -4.08
CA LEU A 95 1.23 -7.33 -3.97
C LEU A 95 -0.15 -6.63 -3.94
N ALA A 96 -0.29 -5.53 -3.19
CA ALA A 96 -1.53 -4.78 -3.15
C ALA A 96 -1.91 -4.23 -4.53
N VAL A 97 -0.96 -3.63 -5.26
CA VAL A 97 -1.19 -3.18 -6.64
C VAL A 97 -1.60 -4.35 -7.53
N GLY A 98 -0.90 -5.48 -7.45
CA GLY A 98 -1.21 -6.68 -8.23
C GLY A 98 -2.64 -7.20 -7.96
N LEU A 99 -3.04 -7.31 -6.70
CA LEU A 99 -4.40 -7.73 -6.33
C LEU A 99 -5.48 -6.77 -6.83
N ILE A 100 -5.24 -5.46 -6.75
CA ILE A 100 -6.23 -4.47 -7.22
C ILE A 100 -6.34 -4.49 -8.74
N LEU A 101 -5.23 -4.63 -9.46
CA LEU A 101 -5.25 -4.79 -10.92
C LEU A 101 -5.99 -6.07 -11.34
N LEU A 102 -5.78 -7.18 -10.62
CA LEU A 102 -6.54 -8.41 -10.84
C LEU A 102 -8.03 -8.24 -10.60
N PHE A 103 -8.41 -7.49 -9.56
CA PHE A 103 -9.81 -7.15 -9.29
C PHE A 103 -10.44 -6.42 -10.49
N PHE A 104 -9.76 -5.41 -11.05
CA PHE A 104 -10.26 -4.69 -12.23
C PHE A 104 -10.22 -5.50 -13.53
N ALA A 105 -9.28 -6.44 -13.67
CA ALA A 105 -9.20 -7.29 -14.85
C ALA A 105 -10.30 -8.37 -14.88
N GLY A 106 -10.86 -8.72 -13.71
CA GLY A 106 -11.93 -9.72 -13.58
C GLY A 106 -13.33 -9.15 -13.35
N SER A 107 -13.49 -7.83 -13.22
CA SER A 107 -14.76 -7.12 -13.02
C SER A 107 -15.36 -6.61 -14.33
#